data_AF-A0A2G0QDW5-F1
#
_entry.id   AF-A0A2G0QDW5-F1
#
_cell.length_a   1.000
_cell.length_b   1.000
_cell.length_c   1.000
_cell.angle_alpha   90.00
_cell.angle_beta   90.00
_cell.angle_gamma   90.00
#
_symmetry.space_group_name_H-M   'P 1'
#
loop_
_entity.id
_entity.type
_entity.pdbx_description
1 polymer ?
#
loop_
_entity_poly.entity_id
_entity_poly.type
_entity_poly.pdbx_seq_one_letter_code
_entity_poly.pdbx_strand_id
1 'polypeptide(L)'
;MNPFFKKGMMHSLPVCISFFLIFASIGALYQSHGVPLAETLVGSLLIHAAPLQVAAVGYLADGAVFSVIILALLINFRFFLMAMVMSQYFHGIPKRNILLSMLGFSASTYTVTHSHICAENITDGKSQFHFYLGVAIPCFVITFCATLLGYISAEHLNYGSFSLF
;
A
#
# COMPACT_ATOMS: atom_id res chain seq x y z
N MET A 1 5.92 -23.13 6.72
CA MET A 1 5.22 -21.84 6.63
C MET A 1 4.10 -21.83 7.67
N ASN A 2 3.95 -20.77 8.48
CA ASN A 2 2.92 -20.71 9.54
C ASN A 2 1.51 -20.81 8.91
N PRO A 3 0.58 -21.65 9.43
CA PRO A 3 -0.76 -21.81 8.86
C PRO A 3 -1.55 -20.51 8.79
N PHE A 4 -1.43 -19.63 9.79
CA PHE A 4 -2.11 -18.33 9.82
C PHE A 4 -1.56 -17.39 8.75
N PHE A 5 -0.26 -17.41 8.50
CA PHE A 5 0.36 -16.63 7.43
C PHE A 5 -0.16 -17.08 6.06
N LYS A 6 -0.21 -18.38 5.80
CA LYS A 6 -0.76 -18.92 4.55
C LYS A 6 -2.24 -18.55 4.36
N LYS A 7 -3.04 -18.60 5.44
CA LYS A 7 -4.45 -18.17 5.41
C LYS A 7 -4.56 -16.68 5.09
N GLY A 8 -3.72 -15.83 5.71
CA GLY A 8 -3.62 -14.40 5.39
C GLY A 8 -3.30 -14.15 3.92
N MET A 9 -2.33 -14.88 3.35
CA MET A 9 -2.00 -14.74 1.93
C MET A 9 -3.20 -15.05 1.02
N MET A 10 -3.94 -16.13 1.31
CA MET A 10 -5.13 -16.49 0.54
C MET A 10 -6.21 -15.40 0.64
N HIS A 11 -6.42 -14.84 1.83
CA HIS A 11 -7.41 -13.79 2.05
C HIS A 11 -7.00 -12.45 1.41
N SER A 12 -5.72 -12.26 1.12
CA SER A 12 -5.20 -11.05 0.47
C SER A 12 -5.43 -11.01 -1.04
N LEU A 13 -5.77 -12.13 -1.69
CA LEU A 13 -5.86 -12.23 -3.15
C LEU A 13 -6.78 -11.16 -3.80
N PRO A 14 -8.01 -10.90 -3.31
CA PRO A 14 -8.88 -9.88 -3.91
C PRO A 14 -8.29 -8.47 -3.78
N VAL A 15 -7.60 -8.21 -2.66
CA VAL A 15 -6.92 -6.92 -2.42
C VAL A 15 -5.74 -6.78 -3.37
N CYS A 16 -4.97 -7.84 -3.57
CA CYS A 16 -3.82 -7.84 -4.47
C CYS A 16 -4.22 -7.54 -5.93
N ILE A 17 -5.34 -8.10 -6.40
CA ILE A 17 -5.86 -7.81 -7.74
C ILE A 17 -6.22 -6.32 -7.86
N SER A 18 -6.92 -5.78 -6.88
CA SER A 18 -7.27 -4.34 -6.85
C SER A 18 -6.02 -3.46 -6.82
N PHE A 19 -5.06 -3.79 -5.97
CA PHE A 19 -3.81 -3.04 -5.84
C PHE A 19 -2.99 -3.11 -7.13
N PHE A 20 -2.95 -4.26 -7.79
CA PHE A 20 -2.26 -4.39 -9.07
C PHE A 20 -2.78 -3.38 -10.10
N LEU A 21 -4.10 -3.28 -10.28
CA LEU A 21 -4.70 -2.35 -11.26
C LEU A 21 -4.43 -0.88 -10.90
N ILE A 22 -4.56 -0.53 -9.62
CA ILE A 22 -4.34 0.84 -9.13
C ILE A 22 -2.88 1.25 -9.30
N PHE A 23 -1.94 0.43 -8.82
CA PHE A 23 -0.53 0.77 -8.82
C PHE A 23 0.12 0.64 -10.19
N ALA A 24 -0.36 -0.25 -11.06
CA ALA A 24 0.03 -0.23 -12.48
C ALA A 24 -0.37 1.09 -13.15
N SER A 25 -1.57 1.60 -12.86
CA SER A 25 -2.00 2.91 -13.37
C SER A 25 -1.13 4.06 -12.84
N ILE A 26 -0.70 3.99 -11.58
CA ILE A 26 0.23 4.97 -11.00
C ILE A 26 1.61 4.90 -11.65
N GLY A 27 2.15 3.71 -11.87
CA GLY A 27 3.44 3.55 -12.57
C GLY A 27 3.42 4.19 -13.96
N ALA A 28 2.35 3.96 -14.72
CA ALA A 28 2.14 4.60 -16.02
C ALA A 28 1.99 6.14 -15.91
N LEU A 29 1.30 6.63 -14.88
CA LEU A 29 1.14 8.07 -14.64
C LEU A 29 2.47 8.78 -14.35
N TYR A 30 3.33 8.18 -13.54
CA TYR A 30 4.66 8.73 -13.24
C TYR A 30 5.54 8.77 -14.49
N GLN A 31 5.50 7.70 -15.28
CA GLN A 31 6.21 7.63 -16.56
C GLN A 31 5.75 8.74 -17.52
N SER A 32 4.44 8.98 -17.62
CA SER A 32 3.91 9.99 -18.55
C SER A 32 4.27 11.43 -18.16
N HIS A 33 4.56 11.67 -16.89
CA HIS A 33 5.07 12.95 -16.38
C HIS A 33 6.60 13.03 -16.39
N GLY A 34 7.28 12.05 -16.96
CA GLY A 34 8.74 12.03 -17.08
C GLY A 34 9.49 11.82 -15.76
N VAL A 35 8.81 11.36 -14.70
CA VAL A 35 9.45 11.09 -13.41
C VAL A 35 10.33 9.85 -13.55
N PRO A 36 11.61 9.87 -13.13
CA PRO A 36 12.49 8.70 -13.24
C PRO A 36 11.93 7.46 -12.54
N LEU A 37 12.20 6.28 -13.11
CA LEU A 37 11.77 5.00 -12.54
C LEU A 37 12.22 4.83 -11.09
N ALA A 38 13.46 5.20 -10.76
CA ALA A 38 14.00 5.10 -9.42
C ALA A 38 13.18 5.91 -8.39
N GLU A 39 12.82 7.16 -8.74
CA GLU A 39 12.00 8.02 -7.90
C GLU A 39 10.58 7.48 -7.75
N THR A 40 10.02 6.95 -8.83
CA THR A 40 8.69 6.32 -8.86
C THR A 40 8.62 5.11 -7.92
N LEU A 41 9.63 4.23 -7.96
CA LEU A 41 9.71 3.04 -7.13
C LEU A 41 9.96 3.38 -5.65
N VAL A 42 10.82 4.36 -5.37
CA VAL A 42 11.05 4.86 -4.01
C VAL A 42 9.78 5.51 -3.45
N GLY A 43 9.09 6.31 -4.25
CA GLY A 43 7.79 6.89 -3.90
C GLY A 43 6.76 5.80 -3.59
N SER A 44 6.72 4.73 -4.39
CA SER A 44 5.84 3.57 -4.15
C SER A 44 6.14 2.87 -2.83
N LEU A 45 7.42 2.69 -2.51
CA LEU A 45 7.89 2.03 -1.30
C LEU A 45 7.59 2.84 -0.02
N LEU A 46 7.81 4.15 -0.07
CA LEU A 46 7.71 5.02 1.11
C LEU A 46 6.30 5.52 1.37
N ILE A 47 5.55 5.84 0.30
CA ILE A 47 4.23 6.43 0.44
C ILE A 47 3.17 5.35 0.66
N HIS A 48 3.29 4.20 0.00
CA HIS A 48 2.33 3.07 0.02
C HIS A 48 0.85 3.52 0.08
N ALA A 49 0.51 4.61 -0.63
CA ALA A 49 -0.81 5.23 -0.59
C ALA A 49 -1.11 5.84 -1.97
N ALA A 50 -2.02 5.21 -2.70
CA ALA A 50 -2.37 5.61 -4.05
C ALA A 50 -2.78 7.09 -4.19
N PRO A 51 -3.67 7.66 -3.34
CA PRO A 51 -4.08 9.06 -3.48
C PRO A 51 -2.91 10.03 -3.31
N LEU A 52 -1.97 9.72 -2.41
CA LEU A 52 -0.81 10.57 -2.16
C LEU A 52 0.23 10.46 -3.28
N GLN A 53 0.36 9.30 -3.93
CA GLN A 53 1.22 9.16 -5.10
C GLN A 53 0.67 9.90 -6.32
N VAL A 54 -0.65 9.87 -6.55
CA VAL A 54 -1.29 10.65 -7.62
C VAL A 54 -1.14 12.16 -7.34
N ALA A 55 -1.37 12.57 -6.09
CA ALA A 55 -1.15 13.94 -5.66
C ALA A 55 0.30 14.40 -5.86
N ALA A 56 1.29 13.57 -5.49
CA ALA A 56 2.71 13.92 -5.60
C ALA A 56 3.14 14.26 -7.04
N VAL A 57 2.55 13.62 -8.05
CA VAL A 57 2.79 13.95 -9.47
C VAL A 57 2.30 15.36 -9.81
N GLY A 58 1.14 15.78 -9.29
CA GLY A 58 0.58 17.11 -9.54
C GLY A 58 1.22 18.24 -8.72
N TYR A 59 1.66 17.95 -7.49
CA TYR A 59 2.09 18.99 -6.55
C TYR A 59 3.51 19.54 -6.76
N LEU A 60 4.32 18.90 -7.60
CA LEU A 60 5.61 19.44 -8.01
C LEU A 60 5.47 20.77 -8.80
N ALA A 61 4.26 21.11 -9.28
CA ALA A 61 4.02 22.30 -10.11
C ALA A 61 3.64 23.59 -9.34
N ASP A 62 3.00 23.50 -8.15
CA ASP A 62 2.27 24.64 -7.57
C ASP A 62 2.92 25.28 -6.31
N GLY A 63 4.03 24.77 -5.82
CA GLY A 63 4.78 25.37 -4.68
C GLY A 63 4.05 25.35 -3.31
N ALA A 64 2.80 24.91 -3.24
CA ALA A 64 1.97 24.85 -2.02
C ALA A 64 2.14 23.55 -1.20
N VAL A 65 3.35 22.98 -1.18
CA VAL A 65 3.64 21.62 -0.68
C VAL A 65 3.20 21.40 0.78
N PHE A 66 3.34 22.42 1.64
CA PHE A 66 3.06 22.27 3.07
C PHE A 66 1.56 22.09 3.38
N SER A 67 0.68 22.88 2.76
CA SER A 67 -0.77 22.80 2.95
C SER A 67 -1.32 21.44 2.51
N VAL A 68 -0.73 20.87 1.48
CA VAL A 68 -1.09 19.59 0.90
C VAL A 68 -0.70 18.44 1.81
N ILE A 69 0.52 18.48 2.35
CA ILE A 69 0.97 17.48 3.32
C ILE A 69 0.04 17.51 4.53
N ILE A 70 -0.29 18.68 5.06
CA ILE A 70 -1.22 18.81 6.19
C ILE A 70 -2.59 18.24 5.84
N LEU A 71 -3.16 18.64 4.69
CA LEU A 71 -4.47 18.15 4.26
C LEU A 71 -4.47 16.64 4.05
N ALA A 72 -3.42 16.10 3.42
CA ALA A 72 -3.23 14.67 3.25
C ALA A 72 -3.12 13.95 4.59
N LEU A 73 -2.35 14.47 5.55
CA LEU A 73 -2.25 13.91 6.89
C LEU A 73 -3.60 13.93 7.63
N LEU A 74 -4.35 15.03 7.55
CA LEU A 74 -5.65 15.15 8.19
C LEU A 74 -6.69 14.19 7.59
N ILE A 75 -6.78 14.11 6.27
CA ILE A 75 -7.68 13.17 5.57
C ILE A 75 -7.30 11.72 5.88
N ASN A 76 -6.00 11.43 6.02
CA ASN A 76 -5.49 10.09 6.27
C ASN A 76 -5.29 9.75 7.75
N PHE A 77 -5.64 10.64 8.69
CA PHE A 77 -5.48 10.43 10.13
C PHE A 77 -6.20 9.16 10.63
N ARG A 78 -7.23 8.71 9.90
CA ARG A 78 -7.88 7.42 10.13
C ARG A 78 -6.91 6.23 10.19
N PHE A 79 -5.81 6.26 9.43
CA PHE A 79 -4.81 5.19 9.47
C PHE A 79 -4.03 5.16 10.78
N PHE A 80 -3.80 6.31 11.41
CA PHE A 80 -3.20 6.38 12.73
C PHE A 80 -4.10 5.71 13.79
N LEU A 81 -5.40 6.03 13.78
CA LEU A 81 -6.39 5.40 14.67
C LEU A 81 -6.49 3.88 14.43
N MET A 82 -6.58 3.47 13.16
CA MET A 82 -6.62 2.05 12.78
C MET A 82 -5.35 1.30 13.21
N ALA A 83 -4.17 1.91 13.05
CA ALA A 83 -2.90 1.33 13.48
C ALA A 83 -2.83 1.18 15.01
N MET A 84 -3.35 2.16 15.77
CA MET A 84 -3.46 2.04 17.23
C MET A 84 -4.32 0.83 17.64
N VAL A 85 -5.51 0.67 17.05
CA VAL A 85 -6.37 -0.50 17.31
C VAL A 85 -5.63 -1.80 16.97
N MET A 86 -5.01 -1.87 15.79
CA MET A 86 -4.34 -3.07 15.32
C MET A 86 -3.12 -3.43 16.18
N SER A 87 -2.41 -2.43 16.73
CA SER A 87 -1.27 -2.65 17.64
C SER A 87 -1.67 -3.38 18.93
N GLN A 88 -2.93 -3.26 19.35
CA GLN A 88 -3.46 -3.97 20.52
C GLN A 88 -3.70 -5.46 20.26
N TYR A 89 -3.66 -5.93 19.02
CA TYR A 89 -3.74 -7.37 18.73
C TYR A 89 -2.39 -8.06 18.92
N PHE A 90 -1.30 -7.40 18.55
CA PHE A 90 0.03 -8.03 18.46
C PHE A 90 0.78 -8.14 19.80
N HIS A 91 0.09 -8.63 20.84
CA HIS A 91 0.67 -8.89 22.15
C HIS A 91 1.85 -9.88 22.05
N GLY A 92 2.93 -9.56 22.76
CA GLY A 92 4.14 -10.39 22.79
C GLY A 92 5.04 -10.27 21.55
N ILE A 93 4.75 -9.37 20.62
CA ILE A 93 5.61 -9.04 19.48
C ILE A 93 6.48 -7.82 19.81
N PRO A 94 7.80 -7.84 19.50
CA PRO A 94 8.65 -6.68 19.72
C PRO A 94 8.19 -5.47 18.90
N LYS A 95 8.15 -4.29 19.52
CA LYS A 95 7.66 -3.03 18.92
C LYS A 95 8.32 -2.71 17.56
N ARG A 96 9.61 -3.03 17.40
CA ARG A 96 10.32 -2.85 16.13
C ARG A 96 9.69 -3.64 14.98
N ASN A 97 9.27 -4.88 15.23
CA ASN A 97 8.66 -5.73 14.21
C ASN A 97 7.25 -5.24 13.87
N ILE A 98 6.50 -4.76 14.87
CA ILE A 98 5.21 -4.11 14.65
C ILE A 98 5.41 -2.88 13.76
N LEU A 99 6.35 -2.00 14.11
CA LEU A 99 6.63 -0.78 13.34
C LEU A 99 7.01 -1.09 11.89
N LEU A 100 7.91 -2.05 11.65
CA LEU A 100 8.30 -2.46 10.30
C LEU A 100 7.11 -3.05 9.52
N SER A 101 6.25 -3.82 10.19
CA SER A 101 5.07 -4.39 9.55
C SER A 101 4.07 -3.33 9.09
N MET A 102 4.05 -2.15 9.73
CA MET A 102 3.17 -1.05 9.35
C MET A 102 3.50 -0.44 7.97
N LEU A 103 4.64 -0.76 7.36
CA LEU A 103 4.95 -0.34 5.99
C LEU A 103 3.94 -0.91 4.98
N GLY A 104 3.42 -2.12 5.23
CA GLY A 104 2.36 -2.72 4.43
C GLY A 104 0.96 -2.41 4.94
N PHE A 105 0.78 -1.38 5.78
CA PHE A 105 -0.51 -1.04 6.36
C PHE A 105 -1.37 -0.22 5.40
N SER A 106 -2.59 -0.67 5.17
CA SER A 106 -3.62 0.00 4.40
C SER A 106 -5.00 -0.27 4.99
N ALA A 107 -6.02 0.45 4.50
CA ALA A 107 -7.41 0.21 4.90
C ALA A 107 -7.80 -1.24 4.61
N SER A 108 -7.42 -1.77 3.44
CA SER A 108 -7.74 -3.13 3.02
C SER A 108 -7.05 -4.19 3.88
N THR A 109 -5.77 -4.00 4.21
CA THR A 109 -5.06 -4.95 5.08
C THR A 109 -5.62 -4.91 6.50
N TYR A 110 -6.01 -3.72 7.00
CA TYR A 110 -6.69 -3.57 8.29
C TYR A 110 -8.04 -4.29 8.29
N THR A 111 -8.90 -4.04 7.30
CA THR A 111 -10.25 -4.61 7.27
C THR A 111 -10.23 -6.12 7.14
N VAL A 112 -9.39 -6.69 6.26
CA VAL A 112 -9.24 -8.15 6.11
C VAL A 112 -8.72 -8.78 7.40
N THR A 113 -7.74 -8.16 8.05
CA THR A 113 -7.16 -8.65 9.31
C THR A 113 -8.17 -8.57 10.46
N HIS A 114 -8.76 -7.39 10.67
CA HIS A 114 -9.74 -7.14 11.73
C HIS A 114 -10.95 -8.05 11.61
N SER A 115 -11.57 -8.13 10.42
CA SER A 115 -12.77 -8.94 10.20
C SER A 115 -12.52 -10.43 10.46
N HIS A 116 -11.38 -10.97 10.01
CA HIS A 116 -11.03 -12.36 10.26
C HIS A 116 -10.73 -12.64 11.73
N ILE A 117 -9.95 -11.78 12.40
CA ILE A 117 -9.65 -11.94 13.83
C ILE A 117 -10.93 -11.93 14.67
N CYS A 118 -11.84 -10.99 14.39
CA CYS A 118 -13.12 -10.87 15.10
C CYS A 118 -14.05 -12.07 14.81
N ALA A 119 -14.15 -12.52 13.56
CA ALA A 119 -15.02 -13.64 13.19
C ALA A 119 -14.56 -14.98 13.80
N GLU A 120 -13.24 -15.21 13.85
CA GLU A 120 -12.65 -16.47 14.31
C GLU A 120 -12.29 -16.44 15.81
N ASN A 121 -12.56 -15.33 16.51
CA ASN A 121 -12.23 -15.12 17.93
C ASN A 121 -10.79 -15.52 18.30
N ILE A 122 -9.83 -15.20 17.42
CA ILE A 122 -8.42 -15.53 17.66
C ILE A 122 -7.91 -14.61 18.79
N THR A 123 -7.40 -15.17 19.88
CA THR A 123 -6.90 -14.39 21.04
C THR A 123 -5.38 -14.37 21.14
N ASP A 124 -4.67 -15.25 20.43
CA ASP A 124 -3.20 -15.30 20.44
C ASP A 124 -2.59 -14.21 19.55
N GLY A 125 -1.88 -13.27 20.17
CA GLY A 125 -1.26 -12.13 19.47
C GLY A 125 -0.21 -12.52 18.43
N LYS A 126 0.49 -13.65 18.63
CA LYS A 126 1.45 -14.16 17.63
C LYS A 126 0.74 -14.67 16.38
N SER A 127 -0.36 -15.41 16.54
CA SER A 127 -1.18 -15.90 15.42
C SER A 127 -1.83 -14.75 14.65
N GLN A 128 -2.37 -13.76 15.37
CA GLN A 128 -2.90 -12.53 14.77
C GLN A 128 -1.85 -11.78 13.96
N PHE A 129 -0.63 -11.64 14.50
CA PHE A 129 0.47 -10.97 13.80
C PHE A 129 0.92 -11.74 12.54
N HIS A 130 1.04 -13.08 12.62
CA HIS A 130 1.37 -13.88 11.44
C HIS A 130 0.29 -13.83 10.37
N PHE A 131 -0.99 -13.80 10.75
CA PHE A 131 -2.09 -13.60 9.79
C PHE A 131 -1.96 -12.24 9.11
N TYR A 132 -1.78 -11.17 9.89
CA TYR A 132 -1.58 -9.81 9.37
C TYR A 132 -0.41 -9.73 8.38
N LEU A 133 0.75 -10.29 8.72
CA LEU A 133 1.90 -10.33 7.81
C LEU A 133 1.57 -11.10 6.53
N GLY A 134 0.79 -12.18 6.64
CA GLY A 134 0.29 -12.94 5.49
C GLY A 134 -0.57 -12.10 4.55
N VAL A 135 -1.29 -11.10 5.06
CA VAL A 135 -2.08 -10.17 4.25
C VAL A 135 -1.24 -9.01 3.73
N ALA A 136 -0.43 -8.39 4.60
CA ALA A 136 0.31 -7.17 4.30
C ALA A 136 1.46 -7.38 3.32
N ILE A 137 2.24 -8.46 3.46
CA ILE A 137 3.41 -8.70 2.60
C ILE A 137 3.01 -8.88 1.13
N PRO A 138 2.05 -9.74 0.76
CA PRO A 138 1.61 -9.84 -0.63
C PRO A 138 1.07 -8.53 -1.19
N CYS A 139 0.28 -7.79 -0.40
CA CYS A 139 -0.24 -6.48 -0.80
C CYS A 139 0.87 -5.45 -1.04
N PHE A 140 1.91 -5.47 -0.21
CA PHE A 140 3.04 -4.57 -0.37
C PHE A 140 3.90 -4.93 -1.61
N VAL A 141 4.18 -6.22 -1.79
CA VAL A 141 4.95 -6.71 -2.95
C VAL A 141 4.22 -6.44 -4.26
N ILE A 142 2.90 -6.71 -4.32
CA ILE A 142 2.13 -6.49 -5.55
C ILE A 142 2.07 -5.00 -5.90
N THR A 143 1.99 -4.10 -4.92
CA THR A 143 2.08 -2.65 -5.16
C THR A 143 3.38 -2.31 -5.88
N PHE A 144 4.52 -2.78 -5.39
CA PHE A 144 5.81 -2.50 -6.01
C PHE A 144 5.93 -3.10 -7.42
N CYS A 145 5.57 -4.38 -7.59
CA CYS A 145 5.60 -5.06 -8.88
C CYS A 145 4.67 -4.41 -9.90
N ALA A 146 3.48 -4.00 -9.47
CA ALA A 146 2.50 -3.36 -10.33
C ALA A 146 2.96 -1.98 -10.78
N THR A 147 3.49 -1.14 -9.88
CA THR A 147 4.08 0.15 -10.27
C THR A 147 5.19 -0.05 -11.30
N LEU A 148 6.10 -0.99 -11.06
CA LEU A 148 7.19 -1.30 -12.00
C LEU A 148 6.66 -1.70 -13.38
N LEU A 149 5.71 -2.65 -13.41
CA LEU A 149 5.11 -3.13 -14.66
C LEU A 149 4.34 -2.02 -15.39
N GLY A 150 3.60 -1.19 -14.66
CA GLY A 150 2.89 -0.05 -15.21
C GLY A 150 3.81 0.97 -15.85
N TYR A 151 4.92 1.30 -15.18
CA TYR A 151 5.93 2.22 -15.69
C TYR A 151 6.58 1.69 -16.98
N ILE A 152 7.07 0.44 -16.96
CA ILE A 152 7.72 -0.17 -18.13
C ILE A 152 6.74 -0.30 -19.29
N SER A 153 5.49 -0.67 -19.00
CA SER A 153 4.45 -0.78 -20.04
C SER A 153 4.22 0.57 -20.73
N ALA A 154 4.11 1.66 -19.97
CA ALA A 154 3.92 3.00 -20.52
C ALA A 154 5.12 3.46 -21.37
N GLU A 155 6.34 3.07 -21.00
CA GLU A 155 7.55 3.32 -21.79
C GLU A 155 7.52 2.65 -23.17
N HIS A 156 7.08 1.40 -23.24
CA HIS A 156 6.97 0.66 -24.51
C HIS A 156 5.76 1.09 -25.34
N LEU A 157 4.68 1.53 -24.69
CA LEU A 157 3.42 1.90 -25.35
C LEU A 157 3.43 3.29 -25.99
N ASN A 158 4.52 4.08 -25.87
CA ASN A 158 4.71 5.40 -26.45
C ASN A 158 3.38 6.17 -26.65
N TYR A 159 2.79 6.67 -25.55
CA TYR A 159 1.54 7.43 -25.58
C TYR A 159 1.57 8.66 -26.52
N GLY A 160 2.75 9.06 -27.03
CA GLY A 160 2.87 10.02 -28.13
C GLY A 160 2.21 9.57 -29.44
N SER A 161 1.96 8.28 -29.66
CA SER A 161 1.15 7.79 -30.81
C SER A 161 -0.35 7.68 -30.52
N PHE A 162 -0.77 7.89 -29.27
CA PHE A 162 -2.17 7.92 -28.85
C PHE A 162 -2.63 9.36 -28.55
N SER A 163 -2.11 10.35 -29.30
CA SER A 163 -2.79 11.63 -29.51
C SER A 163 -4.04 11.37 -30.37
N LEU A 164 -5.04 10.75 -29.75
CA LEU A 164 -6.36 10.56 -30.34
C LEU A 164 -7.33 11.55 -29.71
N PHE A 165 -6.87 12.79 -29.48
CA PHE A 165 -7.61 14.06 -29.49
C PHE A 165 -6.62 15.22 -29.64
#